data_AF-A0A7U9RB45-F1
#
_entry.id   AF-A0A7U9RB45-F1
#
_cell.length_a   1.000
_cell.length_b   1.000
_cell.length_c   1.000
_cell.angle_alpha   90.00
_cell.angle_beta   90.00
_cell.angle_gamma   90.00
#
_symmetry.space_group_name_H-M   'P 1'
#
loop_
_entity.id
_entity.type
_entity.pdbx_description
1 polymer ?
#
loop_
_entity_poly.entity_id
_entity_poly.type
_entity_poly.pdbx_seq_one_letter_code
_entity_poly.pdbx_strand_id
1 'polypeptide(L)'
;MILSVSRRTDIPNYYADWFYNRIKEGFLYVRNPFNPHQISRISLSPDVVDCIVFWTKNPENMLERLEELKEYTYYFQFTLTGYGKDLEPGIPHKREHMLGVFQRLSDQIGADRVVWRYDPILFNSVYTPEYHLKAFEEIAGSLKGYTQKTVISFVDLYAKAKGRMKELALRMPSGEEMISFARELAAIAGKNHMSIEACAEHTDLKKAGVMPGSCIDQALIEKLIGCKIAGSKDKNQREACNCLESIEVGTYDTCKNGCRYCYANGSIEQAGRNAALYDVNAPLLCGKIQPEDMVTERKVKSLKAGQMELFEREKVEDLQRIPGIGANMEQHLNNIGIRCVADLKGRDPEELYHLDCLKKGFQDDKCVLYVFRCAVYYAEHEQPDPKKLKWWYWKDRDYPETE
;
A
#
# COMPACT_ATOMS: atom_id res chain seq x y z
N MET A 1 -1.04 6.72 -10.57
CA MET A 1 -0.54 5.43 -10.10
C MET A 1 0.51 5.67 -9.02
N ILE A 2 0.74 4.69 -8.16
CA ILE A 2 1.87 4.70 -7.22
C ILE A 2 2.98 3.80 -7.74
N LEU A 3 4.22 4.30 -7.72
CA LEU A 3 5.40 3.57 -8.14
C LEU A 3 6.18 3.05 -6.91
N SER A 4 6.59 1.79 -6.93
CA SER A 4 7.27 1.12 -5.81
C SER A 4 8.73 0.78 -6.15
N VAL A 5 9.69 1.45 -5.51
CA VAL A 5 11.12 1.53 -5.89
C VAL A 5 12.09 1.25 -4.69
N SER A 6 12.24 0.03 -4.19
CA SER A 6 11.55 -1.19 -4.58
C SER A 6 11.58 -2.20 -3.44
N ARG A 7 10.54 -3.02 -3.31
CA ARG A 7 10.51 -4.06 -2.26
C ARG A 7 11.48 -5.21 -2.54
N ARG A 8 11.89 -5.40 -3.79
CA ARG A 8 12.66 -6.58 -4.24
C ARG A 8 14.16 -6.35 -4.31
N THR A 9 14.58 -5.10 -4.46
CA THR A 9 15.99 -4.74 -4.52
C THR A 9 16.22 -3.31 -4.06
N ASP A 10 17.41 -3.03 -3.54
CA ASP A 10 17.76 -1.72 -3.01
C ASP A 10 18.21 -0.80 -4.15
N ILE A 11 17.23 -0.34 -4.94
CA ILE A 11 17.46 0.57 -6.07
C ILE A 11 18.15 1.86 -5.61
N PRO A 12 17.71 2.54 -4.54
CA PRO A 12 18.40 3.73 -4.04
C PRO A 12 19.87 3.51 -3.72
N ASN A 13 20.24 2.33 -3.19
CA ASN A 13 21.63 2.03 -2.88
C ASN A 13 22.44 1.64 -4.13
N TYR A 14 21.94 0.73 -4.98
CA TYR A 14 22.80 0.11 -6.00
C TYR A 14 22.51 0.50 -7.44
N TYR A 15 21.35 1.10 -7.69
CA TYR A 15 20.81 1.30 -9.04
C TYR A 15 20.19 2.70 -9.22
N ALA A 16 20.60 3.66 -8.40
CA ALA A 16 20.11 5.04 -8.44
C ALA A 16 20.31 5.67 -9.83
N ASP A 17 21.51 5.58 -10.40
CA ASP A 17 21.81 6.14 -11.73
C ASP A 17 20.90 5.59 -12.82
N TRP A 18 20.60 4.29 -12.77
CA TRP A 18 19.66 3.66 -13.69
C TRP A 18 18.26 4.24 -13.51
N PHE A 19 17.80 4.40 -12.27
CA PHE A 19 16.48 4.95 -12.00
C PHE A 19 16.37 6.40 -12.50
N TYR A 20 17.38 7.23 -12.27
CA TYR A 20 17.41 8.60 -12.81
C TYR A 20 17.39 8.64 -14.34
N ASN A 21 18.13 7.76 -15.02
CA ASN A 21 18.07 7.66 -16.48
C ASN A 21 16.67 7.27 -16.96
N ARG A 22 16.00 6.34 -16.27
CA ARG A 22 14.62 5.97 -16.59
C ARG A 22 13.63 7.10 -16.37
N ILE A 23 13.78 7.87 -15.28
CA ILE A 23 12.98 9.08 -15.03
C ILE A 23 13.15 10.07 -16.19
N LYS A 24 14.38 10.35 -16.61
CA LYS A 24 14.67 11.26 -17.74
C LYS A 24 14.09 10.76 -19.07
N GLU A 25 14.13 9.45 -19.33
CA GLU A 25 13.54 8.84 -20.52
C GLU A 25 12.01 8.74 -20.46
N GLY A 26 11.42 8.87 -19.28
CA GLY A 26 9.97 8.82 -19.05
C GLY A 26 9.38 7.41 -19.08
N PHE A 27 10.18 6.34 -19.05
CA PHE A 27 9.68 4.97 -18.95
C PHE A 27 10.71 3.99 -18.41
N LEU A 28 10.26 2.83 -17.96
CA LEU A 28 11.11 1.66 -17.68
C LEU A 28 10.40 0.35 -18.03
N TYR A 29 11.15 -0.74 -18.10
CA TYR A 29 10.64 -2.10 -18.32
C TYR A 29 10.70 -2.91 -17.03
N VAL A 30 9.66 -3.71 -16.80
CA VAL A 30 9.58 -4.68 -15.70
C VAL A 30 9.26 -6.05 -16.27
N ARG A 31 10.13 -7.02 -16.00
CA ARG A 31 9.91 -8.42 -16.35
C ARG A 31 8.98 -9.07 -15.33
N ASN A 32 7.96 -9.79 -15.80
CA ASN A 32 7.05 -10.51 -14.93
C ASN A 32 7.79 -11.69 -14.27
N PRO A 33 7.83 -11.78 -12.92
CA PRO A 33 8.56 -12.84 -12.23
C PRO A 33 7.95 -14.23 -12.39
N PHE A 34 6.67 -14.34 -12.76
CA PHE A 34 5.97 -15.62 -12.98
C PHE A 34 5.92 -16.03 -14.45
N ASN A 35 6.07 -15.08 -15.37
CA ASN A 35 6.18 -15.36 -16.81
C ASN A 35 7.30 -14.49 -17.40
N PRO A 36 8.55 -14.99 -17.44
CA PRO A 36 9.70 -14.17 -17.78
C PRO A 36 9.62 -13.58 -19.19
N HIS A 37 8.96 -14.24 -20.14
CA HIS A 37 8.81 -13.71 -21.51
C HIS A 37 7.82 -12.53 -21.60
N GLN A 38 7.11 -12.21 -20.53
CA GLN A 38 6.25 -11.02 -20.49
C GLN A 38 6.99 -9.86 -19.84
N ILE A 39 7.11 -8.76 -20.59
CA ILE A 39 7.71 -7.52 -20.12
C ILE A 39 6.63 -6.43 -20.21
N SER A 40 6.48 -5.68 -19.12
CA SER A 40 5.63 -4.49 -19.09
C SER A 40 6.49 -3.25 -19.28
N ARG A 41 6.16 -2.44 -20.29
CA ARG A 41 6.62 -1.05 -20.37
C ARG A 41 5.73 -0.19 -19.47
N ILE A 42 6.35 0.58 -18.58
CA ILE A 42 5.67 1.42 -17.59
C ILE A 42 6.08 2.86 -17.87
N SER A 43 5.08 3.72 -18.14
CA SER A 43 5.27 5.17 -18.24
C SER A 43 5.66 5.73 -16.88
N LEU A 44 6.65 6.61 -16.85
CA LEU A 44 7.10 7.36 -15.68
C LEU A 44 6.74 8.85 -15.77
N SER A 45 5.86 9.25 -16.69
CA SER A 45 5.42 10.66 -16.78
C SER A 45 4.86 11.15 -15.44
N PRO A 46 5.23 12.36 -14.97
CA PRO A 46 4.63 12.98 -13.78
C PRO A 46 3.09 13.06 -13.82
N ASP A 47 2.48 13.09 -15.02
CA ASP A 47 1.03 13.13 -15.19
C ASP A 47 0.33 11.85 -14.70
N VAL A 48 1.05 10.73 -14.71
CA VAL A 48 0.50 9.43 -14.29
C VAL A 48 1.10 8.93 -12.99
N VAL A 49 2.29 9.38 -12.59
CA VAL A 49 2.94 8.97 -11.33
C VAL A 49 2.57 9.95 -10.22
N ASP A 50 1.64 9.56 -9.34
CA ASP A 50 1.18 10.43 -8.26
C ASP A 50 2.15 10.45 -7.08
N CYS A 51 2.79 9.32 -6.80
CA CYS A 51 3.79 9.20 -5.75
C CYS A 51 4.77 8.07 -6.04
N ILE A 52 6.05 8.27 -5.73
CA ILE A 52 7.09 7.26 -5.73
C ILE A 52 7.42 6.87 -4.29
N VAL A 53 7.36 5.59 -3.97
CA VAL A 53 7.74 5.07 -2.66
C VAL A 53 9.09 4.38 -2.80
N PHE A 54 10.11 4.88 -2.11
CA PHE A 54 11.44 4.29 -2.11
C PHE A 54 11.61 3.31 -0.95
N TRP A 55 12.23 2.16 -1.17
CA TRP A 55 12.68 1.27 -0.09
C TRP A 55 14.18 1.13 -0.15
N THR A 56 14.83 1.32 0.99
CA THR A 56 16.28 1.23 1.05
C THR A 56 16.80 0.98 2.45
N LYS A 57 17.99 0.40 2.52
CA LYS A 57 18.84 0.41 3.71
C LYS A 57 19.97 1.43 3.61
N ASN A 58 20.18 2.02 2.44
CA ASN A 58 21.16 3.07 2.22
C ASN A 58 20.78 4.00 1.04
N PRO A 59 20.20 5.18 1.30
CA PRO A 59 19.84 6.15 0.27
C PRO A 59 20.99 7.03 -0.21
N GLU A 60 22.22 6.85 0.28
CA GLU A 60 23.32 7.81 0.10
C GLU A 60 23.59 8.16 -1.38
N ASN A 61 23.50 7.18 -2.28
CA ASN A 61 23.69 7.37 -3.72
C ASN A 61 22.59 8.21 -4.42
N MET A 62 21.54 8.59 -3.70
CA MET A 62 20.50 9.50 -4.20
C MET A 62 20.57 10.91 -3.61
N LEU A 63 21.25 11.12 -2.47
CA LEU A 63 21.15 12.36 -1.68
C LEU A 63 21.52 13.61 -2.47
N GLU A 64 22.60 13.54 -3.27
CA GLU A 64 23.08 14.70 -4.04
C GLU A 64 22.25 14.97 -5.32
N ARG A 65 21.27 14.11 -5.61
CA ARG A 65 20.48 14.12 -6.87
C ARG A 65 18.98 14.11 -6.63
N LEU A 66 18.51 14.35 -5.40
CA LEU A 66 17.07 14.38 -5.08
C LEU A 66 16.29 15.46 -5.86
N GLU A 67 16.95 16.56 -6.23
CA GLU A 67 16.36 17.64 -7.04
C GLU A 67 15.94 17.17 -8.45
N GLU A 68 16.55 16.12 -9.00
CA GLU A 68 16.13 15.52 -10.27
C GLU A 68 14.74 14.87 -10.18
N LEU A 69 14.20 14.66 -8.96
CA LEU A 69 12.87 14.10 -8.72
C LEU A 69 11.84 15.17 -8.32
N LYS A 70 12.14 16.47 -8.45
CA LYS A 70 11.26 17.57 -7.99
C LYS A 70 9.86 17.58 -8.59
N GLU A 71 9.67 16.99 -9.78
CA GLU A 71 8.37 16.87 -10.44
C GLU A 71 7.49 15.77 -9.82
N TYR A 72 8.07 14.93 -8.96
CA TYR A 72 7.39 13.82 -8.32
C TYR A 72 7.20 14.07 -6.83
N THR A 73 6.04 13.68 -6.31
CA THR A 73 5.91 13.46 -4.86
C THR A 73 6.52 12.10 -4.53
N TYR A 74 7.28 12.02 -3.44
CA TYR A 74 7.88 10.76 -3.00
C TYR A 74 8.11 10.74 -1.49
N TYR A 75 8.29 9.54 -0.95
CA TYR A 75 8.77 9.32 0.40
C TYR A 75 9.60 8.04 0.49
N PHE A 76 10.39 7.94 1.56
CA PHE A 76 11.31 6.84 1.80
C PHE A 76 10.83 5.94 2.93
N GLN A 77 10.85 4.65 2.66
CA GLN A 77 10.83 3.57 3.62
C GLN A 77 12.28 3.18 3.92
N PHE A 78 12.87 3.84 4.93
CA PHE A 78 14.28 3.65 5.30
C PHE A 78 14.38 2.60 6.41
N THR A 79 14.90 1.43 6.05
CA THR A 79 15.11 0.34 6.99
C THR A 79 16.43 0.50 7.75
N LEU A 80 16.34 0.77 9.05
CA LEU A 80 17.47 0.83 9.98
C LEU A 80 17.17 -0.08 11.18
N THR A 81 17.90 -1.18 11.29
CA THR A 81 17.72 -2.19 12.34
C THR A 81 18.86 -2.14 13.36
N GLY A 82 18.75 -2.89 14.45
CA GLY A 82 19.83 -3.08 15.41
C GLY A 82 20.90 -4.08 14.97
N TYR A 83 20.80 -4.72 13.80
CA TYR A 83 21.62 -5.89 13.50
C TYR A 83 23.09 -5.60 13.18
N GLY A 84 23.96 -6.55 13.53
CA GLY A 84 25.38 -6.55 13.16
C GLY A 84 25.65 -7.06 11.73
N LYS A 85 26.94 -7.14 11.39
CA LYS A 85 27.41 -7.65 10.08
C LYS A 85 27.15 -9.15 9.88
N ASP A 86 26.94 -9.88 10.96
CA ASP A 86 26.51 -11.28 10.95
C ASP A 86 25.15 -11.48 10.28
N LEU A 87 24.25 -10.48 10.34
CA LEU A 87 22.95 -10.51 9.65
C LEU A 87 22.85 -9.58 8.45
N GLU A 88 23.54 -8.43 8.51
CA GLU A 88 23.49 -7.38 7.48
C GLU A 88 24.91 -6.99 7.04
N PRO A 89 25.63 -7.89 6.35
CA PRO A 89 27.05 -7.71 6.06
C PRO A 89 27.35 -6.54 5.11
N GLY A 90 26.44 -6.25 4.17
CA GLY A 90 26.60 -5.18 3.18
C GLY A 90 26.13 -3.80 3.63
N ILE A 91 25.69 -3.65 4.89
CA ILE A 91 25.20 -2.37 5.41
C ILE A 91 26.31 -1.69 6.22
N PRO A 92 26.63 -0.41 5.95
CA PRO A 92 27.56 0.36 6.76
C PRO A 92 27.17 0.39 8.24
N HIS A 93 28.13 0.77 9.10
CA HIS A 93 27.89 0.79 10.54
C HIS A 93 26.75 1.75 10.90
N LYS A 94 25.77 1.25 11.68
CA LYS A 94 24.51 1.96 11.91
C LYS A 94 24.70 3.26 12.68
N ARG A 95 25.39 3.15 13.82
CA ARG A 95 25.64 4.28 14.72
C ARG A 95 26.62 5.30 14.14
N GLU A 96 27.77 4.82 13.67
CA GLU A 96 28.84 5.66 13.11
C GLU A 96 28.50 6.32 11.77
N HIS A 97 27.54 5.79 11.01
CA HIS A 97 27.28 6.29 9.65
C HIS A 97 25.79 6.35 9.28
N MET A 98 25.05 5.24 9.32
CA MET A 98 23.69 5.22 8.75
C MET A 98 22.70 6.14 9.46
N LEU A 99 22.85 6.40 10.76
CA LEU A 99 22.05 7.40 11.48
C LEU A 99 22.22 8.80 10.88
N GLY A 100 23.46 9.20 10.57
CA GLY A 100 23.74 10.49 9.94
C GLY A 100 23.18 10.57 8.52
N VAL A 101 23.20 9.48 7.77
CA VAL A 101 22.57 9.38 6.44
C VAL A 101 21.04 9.55 6.55
N PHE A 102 20.40 8.95 7.56
CA PHE A 102 18.97 9.13 7.81
C PHE A 102 18.62 10.59 8.11
N GLN A 103 19.36 11.21 9.03
CA GLN A 103 19.15 12.60 9.43
C GLN A 103 19.31 13.54 8.23
N ARG A 104 20.39 13.38 7.44
CA ARG A 104 20.61 14.15 6.21
C ARG A 104 19.47 14.02 5.21
N LEU A 105 18.97 12.80 4.96
CA LEU A 105 17.83 12.61 4.07
C LEU A 105 16.62 13.38 4.59
N SER A 106 16.30 13.21 5.87
CA SER A 106 15.16 13.87 6.52
C SER A 106 15.28 15.40 6.51
N ASP A 107 16.47 15.96 6.73
CA ASP A 107 16.72 17.40 6.64
C ASP A 107 16.44 17.94 5.24
N GLN A 108 16.73 17.15 4.19
CA GLN A 108 16.52 17.55 2.80
C GLN A 108 15.06 17.45 2.35
N ILE A 109 14.33 16.41 2.78
CA ILE A 109 12.99 16.13 2.24
C ILE A 109 11.84 16.26 3.25
N GLY A 110 12.16 16.47 4.53
CA GLY A 110 11.21 16.56 5.62
C GLY A 110 10.97 15.23 6.34
N ALA A 111 10.80 15.32 7.66
CA ALA A 111 10.55 14.18 8.54
C ALA A 111 9.23 13.44 8.26
N ASP A 112 8.28 14.06 7.58
CA ASP A 112 7.04 13.42 7.12
C ASP A 112 7.24 12.57 5.85
N ARG A 113 8.38 12.71 5.16
CA ARG A 113 8.75 11.92 3.97
C ARG A 113 9.77 10.83 4.24
N VAL A 114 10.21 10.62 5.47
CA VAL A 114 11.10 9.51 5.85
C VAL A 114 10.41 8.68 6.93
N VAL A 115 10.00 7.46 6.57
CA VAL A 115 9.44 6.47 7.49
C VAL A 115 10.56 5.54 7.92
N TRP A 116 10.81 5.46 9.22
CA TRP A 116 11.77 4.52 9.77
C TRP A 116 11.16 3.11 9.78
N ARG A 117 11.89 2.13 9.27
CA ARG A 117 11.51 0.71 9.40
C ARG A 117 12.50 -0.02 10.29
N TYR A 118 12.04 -0.42 11.47
CA TYR A 118 12.76 -1.37 12.31
C TYR A 118 12.24 -2.78 12.00
N ASP A 119 12.60 -3.26 10.81
CA ASP A 119 12.00 -4.42 10.18
C ASP A 119 13.03 -5.27 9.41
N PRO A 120 13.02 -6.60 9.55
CA PRO A 120 12.20 -7.39 10.47
C PRO A 120 12.82 -7.45 11.88
N ILE A 121 12.01 -7.83 12.87
CA ILE A 121 12.44 -8.22 14.22
C ILE A 121 12.55 -9.75 14.26
N LEU A 122 13.69 -10.27 14.70
CA LEU A 122 13.94 -11.69 14.87
C LEU A 122 14.55 -11.95 16.24
N PHE A 123 14.20 -13.08 16.86
CA PHE A 123 14.79 -13.45 18.14
C PHE A 123 15.70 -14.66 18.00
N ASN A 124 16.86 -14.60 18.64
CA ASN A 124 17.75 -15.74 18.86
C ASN A 124 18.62 -15.50 20.11
N SER A 125 19.68 -16.30 20.30
CA SER A 125 20.57 -16.16 21.46
C SER A 125 21.40 -14.87 21.48
N VAL A 126 21.55 -14.19 20.34
CA VAL A 126 22.30 -12.93 20.21
C VAL A 126 21.34 -11.73 20.24
N TYR A 127 20.28 -11.81 19.44
CA TYR A 127 19.26 -10.78 19.29
C TYR A 127 18.08 -11.12 20.17
N THR A 128 18.21 -10.82 21.46
CA THR A 128 17.14 -11.04 22.45
C THR A 128 16.13 -9.87 22.43
N PRO A 129 14.96 -10.02 23.06
CA PRO A 129 14.06 -8.90 23.29
C PRO A 129 14.77 -7.70 23.94
N GLU A 130 15.57 -7.93 24.98
CA GLU A 130 16.29 -6.87 25.70
C GLU A 130 17.30 -6.15 24.80
N TYR A 131 17.99 -6.90 23.93
CA TYR A 131 18.86 -6.32 22.92
C TYR A 131 18.08 -5.38 22.00
N HIS A 132 16.95 -5.85 21.48
CA HIS A 132 16.16 -5.06 20.56
C HIS A 132 15.56 -3.82 21.21
N LEU A 133 15.11 -3.88 22.47
CA LEU A 133 14.61 -2.72 23.20
C LEU A 133 15.70 -1.65 23.32
N LYS A 134 16.91 -2.06 23.71
CA LYS A 134 18.05 -1.14 23.82
C LYS A 134 18.42 -0.52 22.47
N ALA A 135 18.56 -1.35 21.43
CA ALA A 135 18.89 -0.87 20.09
C ALA A 135 17.80 0.04 19.53
N PHE A 136 16.53 -0.29 19.74
CA PHE A 136 15.40 0.52 19.30
C PHE A 136 15.35 1.86 20.05
N GLU A 137 15.61 1.88 21.36
CA GLU A 137 15.69 3.13 22.15
C GLU A 137 16.84 4.03 21.68
N GLU A 138 18.02 3.48 21.44
CA GLU A 138 19.17 4.25 20.92
C GLU A 138 18.88 4.85 19.54
N ILE A 139 18.28 4.06 18.63
CA ILE A 139 17.93 4.54 17.28
C ILE A 139 16.78 5.55 17.36
N ALA A 140 15.69 5.26 18.09
CA ALA A 140 14.55 6.16 18.23
C ALA A 140 14.96 7.52 18.82
N GLY A 141 15.83 7.51 19.84
CA GLY A 141 16.40 8.73 20.41
C GLY A 141 17.21 9.53 19.40
N SER A 142 18.00 8.86 18.56
CA SER A 142 18.82 9.50 17.52
C SER A 142 17.99 10.04 16.35
N LEU A 143 16.82 9.44 16.08
CA LEU A 143 15.92 9.82 14.99
C LEU A 143 14.79 10.77 15.45
N LYS A 144 14.77 11.17 16.72
CA LYS A 144 13.78 12.11 17.26
C LYS A 144 13.78 13.42 16.46
N GLY A 145 12.62 13.76 15.88
CA GLY A 145 12.46 14.94 15.01
C GLY A 145 12.80 14.72 13.53
N TYR A 146 13.45 13.61 13.18
CA TYR A 146 13.80 13.26 11.81
C TYR A 146 12.81 12.27 11.15
N THR A 147 11.85 11.76 11.92
CA THR A 147 10.73 10.96 11.39
C THR A 147 9.53 11.09 12.30
N GLN A 148 8.34 10.92 11.74
CA GLN A 148 7.08 10.92 12.49
C GLN A 148 6.53 9.50 12.73
N LYS A 149 7.06 8.50 12.02
CA LYS A 149 6.48 7.15 11.96
C LYS A 149 7.57 6.08 11.93
N THR A 150 7.41 5.06 12.76
CA THR A 150 8.17 3.81 12.69
C THR A 150 7.28 2.63 12.34
N VAL A 151 7.79 1.74 11.48
CA VAL A 151 7.12 0.51 11.07
C VAL A 151 7.94 -0.68 11.54
N ILE A 152 7.27 -1.62 12.20
CA ILE A 152 7.85 -2.88 12.66
C ILE A 152 7.16 -4.07 12.00
N SER A 153 7.84 -5.21 11.95
CA SER A 153 7.23 -6.52 11.77
C SER A 153 8.11 -7.59 12.42
N PHE A 154 7.54 -8.72 12.79
CA PHE A 154 8.26 -9.91 13.20
C PHE A 154 8.55 -10.77 11.98
N VAL A 155 9.71 -11.42 11.98
CA VAL A 155 10.15 -12.17 10.81
C VAL A 155 9.21 -13.35 10.52
N ASP A 156 8.70 -13.41 9.29
CA ASP A 156 8.02 -14.61 8.78
C ASP A 156 9.04 -15.62 8.26
N LEU A 157 8.77 -16.91 8.44
CA LEU A 157 9.59 -18.00 7.90
C LEU A 157 9.32 -18.23 6.39
N TYR A 158 9.87 -17.36 5.54
CA TYR A 158 9.74 -17.48 4.08
C TYR A 158 10.49 -18.69 3.51
N ALA A 159 9.86 -19.42 2.58
CA ALA A 159 10.42 -20.62 1.94
C ALA A 159 11.83 -20.43 1.35
N LYS A 160 12.08 -19.29 0.68
CA LYS A 160 13.37 -18.96 0.06
C LYS A 160 14.48 -18.64 1.06
N ALA A 161 14.12 -18.23 2.28
CA ALA A 161 15.06 -17.88 3.33
C ALA A 161 15.31 -19.02 4.33
N LYS A 162 14.51 -20.11 4.27
CA LYS A 162 14.57 -21.25 5.22
C LYS A 162 15.97 -21.84 5.40
N GLY A 163 16.76 -21.97 4.33
CA GLY A 163 18.12 -22.52 4.42
C GLY A 163 19.06 -21.65 5.27
N ARG A 164 19.20 -20.37 4.92
CA ARG A 164 20.07 -19.42 5.63
C ARG A 164 19.58 -19.08 7.03
N MET A 165 18.26 -19.09 7.23
CA MET A 165 17.62 -18.80 8.51
C MET A 165 17.70 -19.98 9.49
N LYS A 166 17.87 -21.23 9.01
CA LYS A 166 18.03 -22.40 9.89
C LYS A 166 19.26 -22.28 10.79
N GLU A 167 20.35 -21.77 10.24
CA GLU A 167 21.59 -21.51 10.99
C GLU A 167 21.47 -20.37 12.02
N LEU A 168 20.43 -19.53 11.94
CA LEU A 168 20.24 -18.42 12.86
C LEU A 168 19.60 -18.85 14.19
N ALA A 169 19.19 -20.12 14.32
CA ALA A 169 18.54 -20.68 15.50
C ALA A 169 17.40 -19.78 16.02
N LEU A 170 16.50 -19.39 15.12
CA LEU A 170 15.44 -18.45 15.42
C LEU A 170 14.47 -19.01 16.46
N ARG A 171 14.11 -18.14 17.42
CA ARG A 171 13.05 -18.35 18.40
C ARG A 171 11.79 -17.62 17.92
N MET A 172 10.71 -18.36 17.74
CA MET A 172 9.39 -17.77 17.48
C MET A 172 8.75 -17.34 18.82
N PRO A 173 8.43 -16.05 19.02
CA PRO A 173 7.74 -15.60 20.23
C PRO A 173 6.28 -16.06 20.22
N SER A 174 5.68 -16.20 21.42
CA SER A 174 4.23 -16.37 21.53
C SER A 174 3.48 -15.07 21.20
N GLY A 175 2.17 -15.14 20.92
CA GLY A 175 1.37 -13.93 20.69
C GLY A 175 1.36 -12.97 21.89
N GLU A 176 1.38 -13.50 23.12
CA GLU A 176 1.48 -12.69 24.35
C GLU A 176 2.84 -12.01 24.48
N GLU A 177 3.92 -12.72 24.15
CA GLU A 177 5.28 -12.17 24.13
C GLU A 177 5.40 -11.05 23.07
N MET A 178 4.84 -11.26 21.88
CA MET A 178 4.79 -10.24 20.83
C MET A 178 4.03 -9.00 21.30
N ILE A 179 2.88 -9.15 21.96
CA ILE A 179 2.08 -8.02 22.47
C ILE A 179 2.83 -7.28 23.58
N SER A 180 3.46 -7.99 24.51
CA SER A 180 4.25 -7.36 25.59
C SER A 180 5.43 -6.57 25.02
N PHE A 181 6.19 -7.20 24.13
CA PHE A 181 7.35 -6.59 23.51
C PHE A 181 6.97 -5.38 22.62
N ALA A 182 5.91 -5.51 21.82
CA ALA A 182 5.38 -4.42 21.02
C ALA A 182 4.93 -3.22 21.87
N ARG A 183 4.43 -3.47 23.09
CA ARG A 183 4.01 -2.40 24.01
C ARG A 183 5.20 -1.59 24.50
N GLU A 184 6.32 -2.26 24.76
CA GLU A 184 7.56 -1.59 25.16
C GLU A 184 8.13 -0.76 23.99
N LEU A 185 8.13 -1.30 22.77
CA LEU A 185 8.50 -0.54 21.57
C LEU A 185 7.60 0.69 21.37
N ALA A 186 6.29 0.55 21.56
CA ALA A 186 5.34 1.65 21.44
C ALA A 186 5.60 2.74 22.48
N ALA A 187 5.92 2.37 23.72
CA ALA A 187 6.30 3.32 24.75
C ALA A 187 7.58 4.10 24.39
N ILE A 188 8.59 3.42 23.84
CA ILE A 188 9.84 4.05 23.38
C ILE A 188 9.58 4.98 22.19
N ALA A 189 8.78 4.55 21.21
CA ALA A 189 8.41 5.38 20.06
C ALA A 189 7.65 6.64 20.50
N GLY A 190 6.68 6.50 21.41
CA GLY A 190 5.92 7.63 21.96
C GLY A 190 6.78 8.65 22.70
N LYS A 191 7.75 8.20 23.52
CA LYS A 191 8.73 9.09 24.19
C LYS A 191 9.57 9.91 23.20
N ASN A 192 9.75 9.39 21.98
CA ASN A 192 10.51 10.03 20.91
C ASN A 192 9.61 10.68 19.84
N HIS A 193 8.32 10.88 20.15
CA HIS A 193 7.33 11.54 19.28
C HIS A 193 7.09 10.87 17.92
N MET A 194 7.15 9.54 17.89
CA MET A 194 6.85 8.74 16.71
C MET A 194 5.58 7.93 16.91
N SER A 195 4.74 7.84 15.88
CA SER A 195 3.74 6.78 15.82
C SER A 195 4.40 5.45 15.44
N ILE A 196 3.81 4.34 15.91
CA ILE A 196 4.30 3.00 15.61
C ILE A 196 3.21 2.17 14.94
N GLU A 197 3.59 1.49 13.86
CA GLU A 197 2.70 0.65 13.07
C GLU A 197 3.32 -0.72 12.80
N ALA A 198 2.46 -1.73 12.65
CA ALA A 198 2.84 -3.09 12.32
C ALA A 198 2.48 -3.43 10.87
N CYS A 199 3.44 -3.94 10.09
CA CYS A 199 3.23 -4.29 8.69
C CYS A 199 2.79 -5.74 8.53
N ALA A 200 1.52 -5.96 8.14
CA ALA A 200 0.96 -7.26 7.78
C ALA A 200 1.12 -8.35 8.86
N GLU A 201 1.05 -7.95 10.13
CA GLU A 201 1.06 -8.87 11.27
C GLU A 201 -0.29 -9.57 11.44
N HIS A 202 -0.25 -10.87 11.70
CA HIS A 202 -1.45 -11.66 12.00
C HIS A 202 -1.91 -11.48 13.45
N THR A 203 -0.99 -11.15 14.35
CA THR A 203 -1.30 -10.92 15.77
C THR A 203 -1.85 -9.51 15.95
N ASP A 204 -2.98 -9.37 16.64
CA ASP A 204 -3.55 -8.05 16.93
C ASP A 204 -2.73 -7.30 17.99
N LEU A 205 -1.85 -6.42 17.52
CA LEU A 205 -0.99 -5.58 18.37
C LEU A 205 -1.67 -4.27 18.78
N LYS A 206 -2.95 -4.03 18.46
CA LYS A 206 -3.65 -2.80 18.85
C LYS A 206 -3.67 -2.61 20.37
N LYS A 207 -3.79 -3.70 21.13
CA LYS A 207 -3.72 -3.70 22.61
C LYS A 207 -2.35 -3.30 23.17
N ALA A 208 -1.33 -3.26 22.32
CA ALA A 208 0.01 -2.79 22.64
C ALA A 208 0.23 -1.32 22.23
N GLY A 209 -0.77 -0.65 21.63
CA GLY A 209 -0.61 0.69 21.06
C GLY A 209 0.04 0.70 19.68
N VAL A 210 0.17 -0.45 19.03
CA VAL A 210 0.71 -0.58 17.66
C VAL A 210 -0.44 -0.80 16.69
N MET A 211 -0.64 0.17 15.79
CA MET A 211 -1.73 0.10 14.81
C MET A 211 -1.32 -0.73 13.59
N PRO A 212 -2.26 -1.40 12.91
CA PRO A 212 -1.98 -1.97 11.59
C PRO A 212 -1.56 -0.87 10.63
N GLY A 213 -0.42 -1.05 9.95
CA GLY A 213 0.16 -0.07 9.05
C GLY A 213 0.14 -0.49 7.58
N SER A 214 0.49 0.48 6.74
CA SER A 214 0.68 0.30 5.30
C SER A 214 2.02 0.87 4.88
N CYS A 215 2.88 0.06 4.26
CA CYS A 215 4.13 0.57 3.69
C CYS A 215 3.86 1.53 2.52
N ILE A 216 2.78 1.30 1.78
CA ILE A 216 2.22 2.21 0.78
C ILE A 216 0.91 2.76 1.36
N ASP A 217 1.05 3.84 2.11
CA ASP A 217 0.00 4.42 2.95
C ASP A 217 -0.78 5.48 2.18
N GLN A 218 -2.05 5.21 1.92
CA GLN A 218 -2.95 6.15 1.26
C GLN A 218 -3.05 7.47 2.03
N ALA A 219 -3.19 7.46 3.35
CA ALA A 219 -3.34 8.69 4.13
C ALA A 219 -2.06 9.54 4.07
N LEU A 220 -0.89 8.91 4.11
CA LEU A 220 0.38 9.61 3.94
C LEU A 220 0.50 10.19 2.53
N ILE A 221 0.19 9.40 1.50
CA ILE A 221 0.25 9.85 0.10
C ILE A 221 -0.70 11.03 -0.12
N GLU A 222 -1.95 10.94 0.34
CA GLU A 222 -2.95 12.02 0.24
C GLU A 222 -2.48 13.30 0.93
N LYS A 223 -1.85 13.18 2.11
CA LYS A 223 -1.25 14.32 2.82
C LYS A 223 -0.14 14.97 2.00
N LEU A 224 0.75 14.17 1.40
CA LEU A 224 1.90 14.68 0.65
C LEU A 224 1.51 15.30 -0.70
N ILE A 225 0.52 14.74 -1.39
CA ILE A 225 0.05 15.28 -2.68
C ILE A 225 -1.01 16.38 -2.53
N GLY A 226 -1.64 16.49 -1.36
CA GLY A 226 -2.66 17.50 -1.06
C GLY A 226 -4.06 17.20 -1.63
N CYS A 227 -4.34 15.96 -2.06
CA CYS A 227 -5.66 15.57 -2.55
C CYS A 227 -5.96 14.09 -2.25
N LYS A 228 -7.24 13.72 -2.40
CA LYS A 228 -7.69 12.33 -2.23
C LYS A 228 -7.27 11.45 -3.39
N ILE A 229 -7.06 10.17 -3.12
CA ILE A 229 -6.77 9.17 -4.15
C ILE A 229 -7.87 8.11 -4.25
N ALA A 230 -8.29 7.81 -5.47
CA ALA A 230 -9.24 6.76 -5.81
C ALA A 230 -8.51 5.44 -6.11
N GLY A 231 -7.73 4.96 -5.15
CA GLY A 231 -7.05 3.66 -5.22
C GLY A 231 -7.71 2.59 -4.35
N SER A 232 -7.35 1.34 -4.59
CA SER A 232 -7.81 0.18 -3.85
C SER A 232 -6.66 -0.58 -3.18
N LYS A 233 -6.98 -1.47 -2.23
CA LYS A 233 -6.01 -2.39 -1.64
C LYS A 233 -5.32 -3.20 -2.74
N ASP A 234 -4.00 -3.31 -2.68
CA ASP A 234 -3.23 -4.11 -3.64
C ASP A 234 -3.58 -5.60 -3.52
N LYS A 235 -4.24 -6.14 -4.55
CA LYS A 235 -4.67 -7.54 -4.63
C LYS A 235 -3.50 -8.52 -4.69
N ASN A 236 -2.29 -8.06 -5.00
CA ASN A 236 -1.10 -8.90 -5.09
C ASN A 236 -0.31 -8.98 -3.78
N GLN A 237 -0.79 -8.35 -2.70
CA GLN A 237 -0.17 -8.41 -1.38
C GLN A 237 -0.84 -9.44 -0.47
N ARG A 238 -0.17 -9.73 0.65
CA ARG A 238 -0.67 -10.60 1.73
C ARG A 238 -2.07 -10.17 2.18
N GLU A 239 -2.88 -11.12 2.64
CA GLU A 239 -4.25 -10.84 3.09
C GLU A 239 -4.30 -9.75 4.17
N ALA A 240 -3.42 -9.83 5.16
CA ALA A 240 -3.27 -8.85 6.25
C ALA A 240 -2.60 -7.52 5.85
N CYS A 241 -2.10 -7.38 4.61
CA CYS A 241 -1.43 -6.18 4.15
C CYS A 241 -2.42 -5.12 3.66
N ASN A 242 -2.36 -3.91 4.21
CA ASN A 242 -3.27 -2.81 3.87
C ASN A 242 -2.70 -1.81 2.84
N CYS A 243 -1.60 -2.17 2.16
CA CYS A 243 -0.97 -1.28 1.18
C CYS A 243 -1.90 -0.99 -0.01
N LEU A 244 -1.84 0.25 -0.48
CA LEU A 244 -2.48 0.68 -1.71
C LEU A 244 -1.87 -0.03 -2.93
N GLU A 245 -2.68 -0.22 -3.98
CA GLU A 245 -2.21 -0.68 -5.28
C GLU A 245 -1.06 0.17 -5.82
N SER A 246 -0.06 -0.52 -6.36
CA SER A 246 1.19 0.08 -6.82
C SER A 246 1.88 -0.81 -7.85
N ILE A 247 2.83 -0.23 -8.57
CA ILE A 247 3.65 -0.95 -9.55
C ILE A 247 5.07 -1.11 -9.01
N GLU A 248 5.44 -2.34 -8.70
CA GLU A 248 6.78 -2.74 -8.25
C GLU A 248 7.74 -2.81 -9.44
N VAL A 249 8.86 -2.06 -9.34
CA VAL A 249 9.86 -1.98 -10.43
C VAL A 249 11.16 -2.72 -10.13
N GLY A 250 11.31 -3.29 -8.94
CA GLY A 250 12.48 -4.06 -8.55
C GLY A 250 12.52 -5.46 -9.16
N THR A 251 13.74 -5.95 -9.31
CA THR A 251 14.03 -7.32 -9.78
C THR A 251 14.53 -8.15 -8.60
N TYR A 252 13.95 -9.33 -8.38
CA TYR A 252 14.44 -10.29 -7.39
C TYR A 252 15.89 -10.69 -7.69
N ASP A 253 16.60 -11.17 -6.67
CA ASP A 253 17.95 -11.70 -6.84
C ASP A 253 18.91 -10.68 -7.49
N THR A 254 18.87 -9.42 -7.06
CA THR A 254 19.81 -8.38 -7.56
C THR A 254 20.44 -7.55 -6.44
N CYS A 255 19.83 -7.53 -5.25
CA CYS A 255 20.34 -6.70 -4.17
C CYS A 255 21.70 -7.21 -3.65
N LYS A 256 22.68 -6.32 -3.44
CA LYS A 256 24.03 -6.70 -2.99
C LYS A 256 24.22 -6.60 -1.46
N ASN A 257 23.16 -6.27 -0.70
CA ASN A 257 23.24 -6.10 0.76
C ASN A 257 23.57 -7.41 1.53
N GLY A 258 23.22 -8.58 0.96
CA GLY A 258 23.54 -9.88 1.56
C GLY A 258 22.80 -10.23 2.87
N CYS A 259 21.70 -9.56 3.19
CA CYS A 259 20.99 -9.78 4.45
C CYS A 259 20.52 -11.24 4.62
N ARG A 260 20.81 -11.86 5.76
CA ARG A 260 20.52 -13.30 5.97
C ARG A 260 19.03 -13.64 6.00
N TYR A 261 18.20 -12.70 6.45
CA TYR A 261 16.74 -12.80 6.48
C TYR A 261 16.07 -12.36 5.17
N CYS A 262 16.83 -12.01 4.13
CA CYS A 262 16.26 -11.48 2.88
C CYS A 262 15.36 -12.53 2.19
N TYR A 263 14.13 -12.13 1.89
CA TYR A 263 13.18 -12.93 1.11
C TYR A 263 13.33 -12.73 -0.41
N ALA A 264 13.91 -11.61 -0.83
CA ALA A 264 13.98 -11.20 -2.23
C ALA A 264 15.21 -11.77 -2.97
N ASN A 265 16.23 -12.21 -2.23
CA ASN A 265 17.39 -12.89 -2.79
C ASN A 265 17.42 -14.36 -2.34
N GLY A 266 17.51 -15.28 -3.28
CA GLY A 266 17.68 -16.71 -3.10
C GLY A 266 19.12 -17.10 -2.76
N SER A 267 20.15 -16.45 -3.31
CA SER A 267 21.56 -16.64 -2.90
C SER A 267 22.44 -15.43 -3.24
N ILE A 268 23.61 -15.33 -2.62
CA ILE A 268 24.57 -14.25 -2.90
C ILE A 268 25.15 -14.41 -4.31
N GLU A 269 25.42 -15.64 -4.73
CA GLU A 269 25.94 -15.97 -6.05
C GLU A 269 24.94 -15.61 -7.15
N GLN A 270 23.66 -15.93 -6.96
CA GLN A 270 22.61 -15.57 -7.92
C GLN A 270 22.46 -14.04 -8.01
N ALA A 271 22.47 -13.35 -6.87
CA ALA A 271 22.43 -11.89 -6.83
C ALA A 271 23.62 -11.27 -7.58
N GLY A 272 24.82 -11.81 -7.40
CA GLY A 272 26.02 -11.40 -8.13
C GLY A 272 25.90 -11.62 -9.65
N ARG A 273 25.42 -12.79 -10.09
CA ARG A 273 25.23 -13.09 -11.51
C ARG A 273 24.24 -12.14 -12.18
N ASN A 274 23.10 -11.88 -11.54
CA ASN A 274 22.09 -10.97 -12.10
C ASN A 274 22.57 -9.52 -12.05
N ALA A 275 23.23 -9.09 -10.97
CA ALA A 275 23.79 -7.75 -10.89
C ALA A 275 24.86 -7.49 -11.96
N ALA A 276 25.56 -8.51 -12.47
CA ALA A 276 26.48 -8.38 -13.59
C ALA A 276 25.78 -8.09 -14.94
N LEU A 277 24.45 -8.29 -15.03
CA LEU A 277 23.63 -7.90 -16.17
C LEU A 277 23.15 -6.44 -16.08
N TYR A 278 23.55 -5.72 -15.03
CA TYR A 278 23.23 -4.31 -14.88
C TYR A 278 23.85 -3.50 -16.02
N ASP A 279 22.99 -2.73 -16.67
CA ASP A 279 23.38 -1.70 -17.62
C ASP A 279 22.54 -0.46 -17.30
N VAL A 280 23.22 0.63 -16.96
CA VAL A 280 22.60 1.90 -16.59
C VAL A 280 21.68 2.45 -17.69
N ASN A 281 21.97 2.13 -18.95
CA ASN A 281 21.22 2.60 -20.12
C ASN A 281 20.13 1.62 -20.56
N ALA A 282 20.13 0.37 -20.10
CA ALA A 282 19.11 -0.60 -20.49
C ALA A 282 17.76 -0.33 -19.80
N PRO A 283 16.62 -0.38 -20.52
CA PRO A 283 15.32 -0.07 -19.95
C PRO A 283 14.86 -1.08 -18.86
N LEU A 284 15.47 -2.27 -18.83
CA LEU A 284 15.19 -3.33 -17.84
C LEU A 284 16.27 -3.37 -16.76
N LEU A 285 15.88 -3.45 -15.49
CA LEU A 285 16.83 -3.58 -14.38
C LEU A 285 17.45 -4.99 -14.35
N CYS A 286 18.78 -5.05 -14.52
CA CYS A 286 19.58 -6.28 -14.43
C CYS A 286 19.08 -7.39 -15.37
N GLY A 287 18.89 -7.06 -16.64
CA GLY A 287 18.46 -8.03 -17.65
C GLY A 287 18.49 -7.44 -19.05
N LYS A 288 18.36 -8.32 -20.04
CA LYS A 288 18.28 -7.96 -21.47
C LYS A 288 16.97 -8.45 -22.04
N ILE A 289 16.46 -7.76 -23.05
CA ILE A 289 15.29 -8.19 -23.82
C ILE A 289 15.78 -9.20 -24.86
N GLN A 290 15.09 -10.32 -24.96
CA GLN A 290 15.34 -11.38 -25.93
C GLN A 290 14.32 -11.34 -27.07
N PRO A 291 14.62 -11.90 -28.26
CA PRO A 291 13.69 -11.93 -29.39
C PRO A 291 12.32 -12.56 -29.07
N GLU A 292 12.27 -13.52 -28.15
CA GLU A 292 11.06 -14.19 -27.68
C GLU A 292 10.27 -13.42 -26.61
N ASP A 293 10.79 -12.28 -26.13
CA ASP A 293 10.09 -11.48 -25.12
C ASP A 293 8.97 -10.63 -25.75
N MET A 294 7.80 -10.70 -25.15
CA MET A 294 6.65 -9.86 -25.48
C MET A 294 6.62 -8.64 -24.57
N VAL A 295 6.98 -7.48 -25.13
CA VAL A 295 6.86 -6.18 -24.47
C VAL A 295 5.46 -5.61 -24.71
N THR A 296 4.75 -5.32 -23.63
CA THR A 296 3.40 -4.74 -23.66
C THR A 296 3.34 -3.45 -22.87
N GLU A 297 2.61 -2.46 -23.38
CA GLU A 297 2.35 -1.21 -22.65
C GLU A 297 1.42 -1.49 -21.47
N ARG A 298 1.88 -1.19 -20.25
CA ARG A 298 1.04 -1.31 -19.06
C ARG A 298 0.10 -0.11 -19.02
N LYS A 299 -1.21 -0.37 -19.03
CA LYS A 299 -2.21 0.67 -18.81
C LYS A 299 -2.05 1.22 -17.39
N VAL A 300 -1.72 2.51 -17.31
CA VAL A 300 -1.54 3.25 -16.07
C VAL A 300 -2.34 4.54 -16.14
N LYS A 301 -2.82 5.01 -15.00
CA LYS A 301 -3.53 6.30 -14.85
C LYS A 301 -3.18 6.92 -13.51
N SER A 302 -3.33 8.24 -13.39
CA SER A 302 -3.36 8.90 -12.09
C SER A 302 -4.49 8.31 -11.22
N LEU A 303 -4.22 8.18 -9.92
CA LEU A 303 -5.18 7.81 -8.90
C LEU A 303 -5.72 9.04 -8.17
N LYS A 304 -5.22 10.25 -8.46
CA LYS A 304 -5.76 11.48 -7.87
C LYS A 304 -7.22 11.60 -8.25
N ALA A 305 -8.10 11.71 -7.27
CA ALA A 305 -9.51 11.94 -7.52
C ALA A 305 -9.68 13.36 -8.07
N GLY A 306 -10.28 13.48 -9.25
CA GLY A 306 -10.71 14.78 -9.76
C GLY A 306 -11.82 15.36 -8.88
N GLN A 307 -11.97 16.69 -8.83
CA GLN A 307 -13.04 17.34 -8.04
C GLN A 307 -14.44 16.78 -8.38
N MET A 308 -14.68 16.35 -9.63
CA MET A 308 -15.96 15.75 -10.04
C MET A 308 -16.14 14.29 -9.58
N GLU A 309 -15.07 13.49 -9.53
CA GLU A 309 -15.14 12.06 -9.15
C GLU A 309 -15.43 11.87 -7.65
N LEU A 310 -15.00 12.82 -6.80
CA LEU A 310 -15.33 12.82 -5.37
C LEU A 310 -16.83 13.03 -5.12
N PHE A 311 -17.45 13.98 -5.84
CA PHE A 311 -18.90 14.18 -5.77
C PHE A 311 -19.68 12.99 -6.33
N GLU A 312 -19.18 12.33 -7.36
CA GLU A 312 -19.81 11.12 -7.88
C GLU A 312 -19.69 9.93 -6.92
N ARG A 313 -18.52 9.76 -6.26
CA ARG A 313 -18.31 8.66 -5.31
C ARG A 313 -19.09 8.83 -4.00
N GLU A 314 -19.18 10.06 -3.47
CA GLU A 314 -20.03 10.36 -2.33
C GLU A 314 -21.52 10.10 -2.63
N LYS A 315 -21.95 10.35 -3.87
CA LYS A 315 -23.31 10.04 -4.35
C LYS A 315 -23.54 8.53 -4.52
N VAL A 316 -22.55 7.79 -5.04
CA VAL A 316 -22.58 6.32 -5.17
C VAL A 316 -22.72 5.63 -3.81
N GLU A 317 -21.95 6.04 -2.80
CA GLU A 317 -22.06 5.48 -1.44
C GLU A 317 -23.31 5.98 -0.68
N ASP A 318 -24.01 7.01 -1.17
CA ASP A 318 -25.22 7.57 -0.56
C ASP A 318 -26.44 6.63 -0.72
N LEU A 319 -26.64 6.04 -1.90
CA LEU A 319 -27.77 5.13 -2.16
C LEU A 319 -27.70 3.83 -1.34
N GLN A 320 -26.49 3.34 -1.04
CA GLN A 320 -26.30 2.13 -0.22
C GLN A 320 -26.64 2.34 1.27
N ARG A 321 -26.94 3.58 1.69
CA ARG A 321 -27.47 3.86 3.04
C ARG A 321 -28.92 3.39 3.20
N ILE A 322 -29.65 3.21 2.09
CA ILE A 322 -31.04 2.76 2.10
C ILE A 322 -31.07 1.27 2.46
N PRO A 323 -31.78 0.86 3.53
CA PRO A 323 -31.92 -0.54 3.89
C PRO A 323 -32.50 -1.37 2.73
N GLY A 324 -31.76 -2.41 2.32
CA GLY A 324 -32.14 -3.28 1.19
C GLY A 324 -31.52 -2.90 -0.16
N ILE A 325 -30.78 -1.78 -0.26
CA ILE A 325 -30.01 -1.42 -1.45
C ILE A 325 -28.55 -1.82 -1.25
N GLY A 326 -28.14 -2.92 -1.87
CA GLY A 326 -26.72 -3.26 -2.08
C GLY A 326 -26.24 -2.85 -3.47
N ALA A 327 -24.95 -3.09 -3.76
CA ALA A 327 -24.30 -2.68 -5.02
C ALA A 327 -25.07 -3.08 -6.30
N ASN A 328 -25.78 -4.22 -6.29
CA ASN A 328 -26.62 -4.64 -7.43
C ASN A 328 -27.83 -3.70 -7.62
N MET A 329 -28.60 -3.47 -6.56
CA MET A 329 -29.77 -2.59 -6.62
C MET A 329 -29.39 -1.13 -6.86
N GLU A 330 -28.23 -0.71 -6.38
CA GLU A 330 -27.66 0.59 -6.70
C GLU A 330 -27.38 0.73 -8.21
N GLN A 331 -26.89 -0.33 -8.86
CA GLN A 331 -26.67 -0.33 -10.29
C GLN A 331 -27.98 -0.20 -11.07
N HIS A 332 -29.07 -0.83 -10.61
CA HIS A 332 -30.40 -0.64 -11.21
C HIS A 332 -30.81 0.85 -11.18
N LEU A 333 -30.70 1.49 -10.01
CA LEU A 333 -31.01 2.92 -9.83
C LEU A 333 -30.12 3.84 -10.70
N ASN A 334 -28.81 3.57 -10.72
CA ASN A 334 -27.86 4.31 -11.55
C ASN A 334 -28.20 4.22 -13.05
N ASN A 335 -28.65 3.06 -13.52
CA ASN A 335 -29.00 2.82 -14.92
C ASN A 335 -30.21 3.64 -15.39
N ILE A 336 -31.10 4.02 -14.47
CA ILE A 336 -32.30 4.84 -14.72
C ILE A 336 -32.14 6.30 -14.29
N GLY A 337 -30.90 6.73 -14.01
CA GLY A 337 -30.58 8.13 -13.73
C GLY A 337 -30.76 8.57 -12.28
N ILE A 338 -30.96 7.63 -11.34
CA ILE A 338 -30.96 7.90 -9.90
C ILE A 338 -29.54 7.74 -9.37
N ARG A 339 -28.93 8.82 -8.87
CA ARG A 339 -27.51 8.84 -8.45
C ARG A 339 -27.32 9.06 -6.96
N CYS A 340 -28.32 9.58 -6.25
CA CYS A 340 -28.29 9.80 -4.80
C CYS A 340 -29.69 9.70 -4.19
N VAL A 341 -29.80 9.68 -2.85
CA VAL A 341 -31.10 9.56 -2.15
C VAL A 341 -32.03 10.72 -2.51
N ALA A 342 -31.51 11.92 -2.72
CA ALA A 342 -32.32 13.08 -3.09
C ALA A 342 -33.04 12.93 -4.45
N ASP A 343 -32.46 12.17 -5.38
CA ASP A 343 -33.07 11.94 -6.71
C ASP A 343 -34.32 11.06 -6.65
N LEU A 344 -34.52 10.33 -5.56
CA LEU A 344 -35.67 9.45 -5.32
C LEU A 344 -36.89 10.21 -4.78
N LYS A 345 -36.71 11.40 -4.21
CA LYS A 345 -37.79 12.14 -3.56
C LYS A 345 -38.84 12.58 -4.58
N GLY A 346 -40.10 12.22 -4.37
CA GLY A 346 -41.20 12.54 -5.29
C GLY A 346 -41.22 11.74 -6.58
N ARG A 347 -40.42 10.65 -6.68
CA ARG A 347 -40.46 9.72 -7.81
C ARG A 347 -41.51 8.65 -7.59
N ASP A 348 -42.15 8.22 -8.66
CA ASP A 348 -43.07 7.08 -8.66
C ASP A 348 -42.27 5.76 -8.72
N PRO A 349 -42.30 4.89 -7.69
CA PRO A 349 -41.57 3.62 -7.71
C PRO A 349 -41.95 2.69 -8.87
N GLU A 350 -43.19 2.76 -9.33
CA GLU A 350 -43.73 1.97 -10.42
C GLU A 350 -43.13 2.45 -11.75
N GLU A 351 -42.96 3.76 -11.91
CA GLU A 351 -42.23 4.36 -13.02
C GLU A 351 -40.75 3.97 -12.99
N LEU A 352 -40.11 4.03 -11.81
CA LEU A 352 -38.70 3.60 -11.67
C LEU A 352 -38.51 2.14 -12.06
N TYR A 353 -39.42 1.26 -11.64
CA TYR A 353 -39.42 -0.16 -12.02
C TYR A 353 -39.60 -0.34 -13.52
N HIS A 354 -40.54 0.40 -14.12
CA HIS A 354 -40.77 0.35 -15.56
C HIS A 354 -39.54 0.81 -16.35
N LEU A 355 -38.91 1.91 -15.94
CA LEU A 355 -37.68 2.43 -16.55
C LEU A 355 -36.53 1.42 -16.45
N ASP A 356 -36.39 0.72 -15.33
CA ASP A 356 -35.33 -0.29 -15.14
C ASP A 356 -35.55 -1.50 -16.06
N CYS A 357 -36.79 -1.99 -16.15
CA CYS A 357 -37.16 -3.06 -17.09
C CYS A 357 -36.92 -2.65 -18.55
N LEU A 358 -37.32 -1.43 -18.94
CA LEU A 358 -37.08 -0.88 -20.27
C LEU A 358 -35.58 -0.80 -20.57
N LYS A 359 -34.78 -0.38 -19.60
CA LYS A 359 -33.33 -0.24 -19.74
C LYS A 359 -32.63 -1.60 -19.89
N LYS A 360 -33.14 -2.64 -19.23
CA LYS A 360 -32.61 -4.01 -19.30
C LYS A 360 -33.10 -4.79 -20.52
N GLY A 361 -34.24 -4.41 -21.08
CA GLY A 361 -34.88 -5.11 -22.19
C GLY A 361 -35.63 -6.38 -21.78
N PHE A 362 -35.86 -6.59 -20.48
CA PHE A 362 -36.70 -7.67 -19.94
C PHE A 362 -37.40 -7.21 -18.65
N GLN A 363 -38.46 -7.92 -18.26
CA GLN A 363 -39.19 -7.65 -17.04
C GLN A 363 -38.55 -8.40 -15.87
N ASP A 364 -38.12 -7.66 -14.83
CA ASP A 364 -37.53 -8.23 -13.62
C ASP A 364 -38.59 -8.87 -12.70
N ASP A 365 -38.12 -9.48 -11.61
CA ASP A 365 -39.01 -9.94 -10.54
C ASP A 365 -39.63 -8.74 -9.78
N LYS A 366 -40.88 -8.90 -9.34
CA LYS A 366 -41.60 -7.88 -8.55
C LYS A 366 -40.90 -7.49 -7.24
N CYS A 367 -39.94 -8.30 -6.76
CA CYS A 367 -39.13 -7.93 -5.60
C CYS A 367 -38.34 -6.64 -5.83
N VAL A 368 -37.94 -6.34 -7.08
CA VAL A 368 -37.26 -5.10 -7.45
C VAL A 368 -38.18 -3.89 -7.25
N LEU A 369 -39.45 -3.98 -7.66
CA LEU A 369 -40.45 -2.93 -7.40
C LEU A 369 -40.60 -2.65 -5.90
N TYR A 370 -40.67 -3.70 -5.08
CA TYR A 370 -40.79 -3.53 -3.62
C TYR A 370 -39.56 -2.84 -3.00
N VAL A 371 -38.37 -3.09 -3.56
CA VAL A 371 -37.15 -2.36 -3.18
C VAL A 371 -37.25 -0.89 -3.58
N PHE A 372 -37.74 -0.56 -4.77
CA PHE A 372 -37.93 0.83 -5.19
C PHE A 372 -38.95 1.59 -4.35
N ARG A 373 -40.06 0.95 -3.96
CA ARG A 373 -41.03 1.54 -3.03
C ARG A 373 -40.39 1.85 -1.67
N CYS A 374 -39.58 0.92 -1.16
CA CYS A 374 -38.81 1.13 0.07
C CYS A 374 -37.80 2.29 -0.06
N ALA A 375 -37.16 2.41 -1.23
CA ALA A 375 -36.17 3.44 -1.51
C ALA A 375 -36.79 4.84 -1.56
N VAL A 376 -37.91 5.00 -2.27
CA VAL A 376 -38.65 6.26 -2.33
C VAL A 376 -39.22 6.63 -0.96
N TYR A 377 -39.79 5.66 -0.23
CA TYR A 377 -40.26 5.88 1.14
C TYR A 377 -39.15 6.42 2.05
N TYR A 378 -37.96 5.80 2.02
CA TYR A 378 -36.80 6.25 2.78
C TYR A 378 -36.40 7.69 2.42
N ALA A 379 -36.40 8.04 1.12
CA ALA A 379 -36.02 9.37 0.66
C ALA A 379 -37.04 10.47 1.04
N GLU A 380 -38.31 10.11 1.22
CA GLU A 380 -39.38 11.05 1.51
C GLU A 380 -39.58 11.34 3.01
N HIS A 381 -39.05 10.50 3.89
CA HIS A 381 -39.31 10.59 5.33
C HIS A 381 -38.02 10.84 6.12
N GLU A 382 -37.96 11.98 6.83
CA GLU A 382 -36.82 12.32 7.70
C GLU A 382 -36.72 11.39 8.93
N GLN A 383 -37.86 10.83 9.37
CA GLN A 383 -37.95 9.84 10.46
C GLN A 383 -38.82 8.65 10.02
N PRO A 384 -38.27 7.73 9.21
CA PRO A 384 -39.04 6.61 8.65
C PRO A 384 -39.41 5.56 9.70
N ASP A 385 -40.59 4.95 9.58
CA ASP A 385 -40.98 3.79 10.40
C ASP A 385 -40.05 2.60 10.09
N PRO A 386 -39.32 2.06 11.09
CA PRO A 386 -38.43 0.91 10.89
C PRO A 386 -39.10 -0.33 10.27
N LYS A 387 -40.43 -0.48 10.39
CA LYS A 387 -41.17 -1.56 9.74
C LYS A 387 -41.29 -1.36 8.23
N LYS A 388 -41.46 -0.12 7.78
CA LYS A 388 -41.59 0.28 6.36
C LYS A 388 -40.24 0.30 5.63
N LEU A 389 -39.12 0.30 6.37
CA LEU A 389 -37.75 0.16 5.83
C LEU A 389 -37.34 -1.26 5.44
N LYS A 390 -38.25 -2.23 5.56
CA LYS A 390 -38.03 -3.58 5.09
C LYS A 390 -38.65 -3.69 3.70
N TRP A 391 -37.87 -3.96 2.66
CA TRP A 391 -38.41 -4.00 1.28
C TRP A 391 -39.61 -4.94 1.15
N TRP A 392 -39.63 -6.07 1.87
CA TRP A 392 -40.76 -7.02 1.85
C TRP A 392 -42.04 -6.50 2.51
N TYR A 393 -41.99 -5.39 3.25
CA TYR A 393 -43.18 -4.69 3.72
C TYR A 393 -44.06 -4.26 2.55
N TRP A 394 -43.43 -3.81 1.46
CA TRP A 394 -44.08 -3.29 0.25
C TRP A 394 -44.59 -4.36 -0.70
N LYS A 395 -44.47 -5.63 -0.30
CA LYS A 395 -44.98 -6.76 -1.09
C LYS A 395 -46.49 -6.62 -1.26
N ASP A 396 -46.91 -6.51 -2.52
CA ASP A 396 -48.32 -6.48 -2.95
C ASP A 396 -49.16 -5.35 -2.32
N ARG A 397 -48.52 -4.27 -1.87
CA ARG A 397 -49.14 -3.00 -1.45
C ARG A 397 -49.03 -1.95 -2.55
N ASP A 398 -49.85 -0.92 -2.58
CA ASP A 398 -49.66 0.22 -3.49
C ASP A 398 -48.81 1.32 -2.86
N TYR A 399 -48.18 2.16 -3.69
CA TYR A 399 -47.42 3.35 -3.27
C TYR A 399 -47.96 4.62 -3.96
N PRO A 400 -48.23 5.72 -3.23
CA PRO A 400 -48.32 5.79 -1.77
C PRO A 400 -49.48 4.92 -1.25
N GLU A 401 -49.42 4.50 0.02
CA GLU A 401 -50.59 3.88 0.66
C GLU A 401 -51.72 4.92 0.67
N THR A 402 -52.85 4.62 0.02
CA THR A 402 -54.08 5.37 0.28
C THR A 402 -54.52 5.02 1.70
N GLU A 403 -54.49 5.99 2.61
CA GLU A 403 -55.07 5.84 3.96
C GLU A 403 -56.56 5.45 3.90
#